data_AF-A0A7W0ZQR2-F1
#
_entry.id   AF-A0A7W0ZQR2-F1
#
_cell.length_a   1.000
_cell.length_b   1.000
_cell.length_c   1.000
_cell.angle_alpha   90.00
_cell.angle_beta   90.00
_cell.angle_gamma   90.00
#
_symmetry.space_group_name_H-M   'P 1'
#
loop_
_entity.id
_entity.type
_entity.pdbx_description
1 polymer ?
#
loop_
_entity_poly.entity_id
_entity_poly.type
_entity_poly.pdbx_seq_one_letter_code
_entity_poly.pdbx_strand_id
1 'polypeptide(L)'
;NYCLRRVLGPVLIALVFAWAACGPKQPPVPPPGPAIPADPVVDLREMDVECDALVAALRAYKSCENLDEDDQQDLDGWIERATKDFAAGRKARPEPNGQRAIALACLRATKSVQAATERCHAGPPPKDVTYGP
;
A
#
# COMPACT_ATOMS: atom_id res chain seq x y z
N ASN A 1 -43.66 -13.53 -1.05
CA ASN A 1 -44.40 -12.27 -0.84
C ASN A 1 -44.74 -12.13 0.64
N TYR A 2 -44.23 -11.06 1.23
CA TYR A 2 -44.47 -10.49 2.57
C TYR A 2 -44.16 -11.36 3.80
N CYS A 3 -43.16 -10.96 4.61
CA CYS A 3 -43.42 -10.18 5.83
C CYS A 3 -42.15 -9.98 6.67
N LEU A 4 -42.00 -8.73 7.13
CA LEU A 4 -41.43 -8.27 8.41
C LEU A 4 -40.08 -8.87 8.87
N ARG A 5 -39.01 -8.08 8.90
CA ARG A 5 -38.73 -7.08 9.95
C ARG A 5 -38.65 -7.72 11.35
N ARG A 6 -37.42 -7.69 11.86
CA ARG A 6 -37.03 -7.45 13.27
C ARG A 6 -36.91 -8.68 14.17
N VAL A 7 -35.94 -8.52 15.06
CA VAL A 7 -35.81 -9.08 16.41
C VAL A 7 -34.89 -10.31 16.49
N LEU A 8 -33.78 -10.06 17.18
CA LEU A 8 -33.02 -10.90 18.10
C LEU A 8 -33.22 -12.43 18.01
N GLY A 9 -32.11 -13.15 18.07
CA GLY A 9 -32.09 -14.58 18.45
C GLY A 9 -32.72 -14.83 19.83
N PRO A 10 -32.47 -15.99 20.49
CA PRO A 10 -31.30 -16.87 20.36
C PRO A 10 -31.72 -18.37 20.46
N VAL A 11 -30.80 -19.25 20.87
CA VAL A 11 -31.11 -20.52 21.58
C VAL A 11 -31.67 -21.63 20.67
N LEU A 12 -30.81 -22.54 20.17
CA LEU A 12 -30.32 -23.76 20.84
C LEU A 12 -31.11 -25.02 20.43
N ILE A 13 -30.37 -26.13 20.34
CA ILE A 13 -30.79 -27.54 20.48
C ILE A 13 -31.44 -28.13 19.23
N ALA A 14 -30.72 -28.88 18.40
CA ALA A 14 -30.17 -30.24 18.57
C ALA A 14 -31.04 -31.27 17.84
N LEU A 15 -30.37 -32.20 17.15
CA LEU A 15 -30.76 -33.58 16.79
C LEU A 15 -29.72 -34.03 15.74
N VAL A 16 -28.55 -34.53 16.15
CA VAL A 16 -28.27 -35.95 16.48
C VAL A 16 -28.71 -36.92 15.38
N PHE A 17 -27.75 -37.21 14.50
CA PHE A 17 -27.35 -38.52 13.93
C PHE A 17 -28.43 -39.54 13.55
N ALA A 18 -28.44 -39.90 12.25
CA ALA A 18 -28.24 -41.28 11.79
C ALA A 18 -27.91 -41.33 10.27
N TRP A 19 -26.72 -41.86 9.95
CA TRP A 19 -26.40 -42.86 8.89
C TRP A 19 -26.97 -42.68 7.46
N ALA A 20 -26.29 -42.94 6.35
CA ALA A 20 -24.94 -43.34 5.98
C ALA A 20 -24.92 -43.32 4.43
N ALA A 21 -23.73 -43.20 3.82
CA ALA A 21 -23.43 -43.39 2.39
C ALA A 21 -23.68 -42.24 1.39
N CYS A 22 -22.80 -41.23 1.39
CA CYS A 22 -22.17 -40.72 0.17
C CYS A 22 -21.00 -39.80 0.55
N GLY A 23 -19.77 -40.23 0.29
CA GLY A 23 -18.60 -39.37 0.47
C GLY A 23 -18.69 -38.15 -0.45
N PRO A 24 -18.36 -36.94 0.02
CA PRO A 24 -18.39 -35.76 -0.83
C PRO A 24 -17.33 -35.91 -1.91
N LYS A 25 -17.75 -36.12 -3.16
CA LYS A 25 -16.90 -35.87 -4.33
C LYS A 25 -16.45 -34.41 -4.24
N GLN A 26 -15.16 -34.17 -4.01
CA GLN A 26 -14.60 -32.83 -4.21
C GLN A 26 -14.94 -32.41 -5.64
N PRO A 27 -15.57 -31.23 -5.83
CA PRO A 27 -15.76 -30.71 -7.18
C PRO A 27 -14.39 -30.57 -7.86
N PRO A 28 -14.28 -30.87 -9.16
CA PRO A 28 -13.01 -30.84 -9.87
C PRO A 28 -12.38 -29.45 -9.74
N VAL A 29 -11.11 -29.42 -9.31
CA VAL A 29 -10.33 -28.19 -9.24
C VAL A 29 -10.17 -27.66 -10.66
N PRO A 30 -10.48 -26.38 -10.95
CA PRO A 30 -10.27 -25.82 -12.27
C PRO A 30 -8.79 -25.92 -12.68
N PRO A 31 -8.51 -26.04 -14.00
CA PRO A 31 -7.14 -26.10 -14.49
C PRO A 31 -6.35 -24.86 -14.04
N PRO A 32 -5.03 -25.00 -13.78
CA PRO A 32 -4.20 -23.86 -13.40
C PRO A 32 -4.30 -22.77 -14.47
N GLY A 33 -4.65 -21.56 -14.03
CA GLY A 33 -4.67 -20.39 -14.89
C GLY A 33 -3.28 -20.07 -15.46
N PRO A 34 -3.21 -19.18 -16.46
CA PRO A 34 -1.93 -18.73 -17.01
C PRO A 34 -1.00 -18.26 -15.88
N ALA A 35 0.28 -18.64 -15.99
CA ALA A 35 1.30 -18.26 -15.01
C ALA A 35 1.34 -16.73 -14.89
N ILE A 36 1.16 -16.23 -13.67
CA ILE A 36 1.31 -14.80 -13.39
C ILE A 36 2.78 -14.47 -13.61
N PRO A 37 3.11 -13.46 -14.43
CA PRO A 37 4.50 -13.03 -14.61
C PRO A 37 5.09 -12.68 -13.24
N ALA A 38 6.29 -13.18 -12.96
CA ALA A 38 7.00 -12.87 -11.73
C ALA A 38 7.20 -11.35 -11.63
N ASP A 39 7.01 -10.80 -10.42
CA ASP A 39 7.28 -9.39 -10.18
C ASP A 39 8.72 -9.06 -10.61
N PRO A 40 8.94 -7.92 -11.28
CA PRO A 40 10.27 -7.54 -11.74
C PRO A 40 11.23 -7.51 -10.55
N VAL A 41 12.45 -8.01 -10.75
CA VAL A 41 13.51 -7.94 -9.74
C VAL A 41 13.81 -6.47 -9.49
N VAL A 42 13.38 -5.96 -8.35
CA VAL A 42 13.69 -4.61 -7.90
C VAL A 42 15.06 -4.67 -7.22
N ASP A 43 16.04 -3.98 -7.82
CA ASP A 43 17.32 -3.72 -7.17
C ASP A 43 17.07 -2.82 -5.96
N LEU A 44 17.27 -3.39 -4.77
CA LEU A 44 16.88 -2.80 -3.51
C LEU A 44 18.11 -2.65 -2.64
N ARG A 45 18.37 -1.42 -2.21
CA ARG A 45 19.43 -1.17 -1.22
C ARG A 45 18.94 -1.53 0.18
N GLU A 46 19.83 -1.39 1.15
CA GLU A 46 19.48 -1.53 2.55
C GLU A 46 18.33 -0.59 2.95
N MET A 47 17.50 -1.03 3.89
CA MET A 47 16.33 -0.30 4.38
C MET A 47 16.65 1.15 4.74
N ASP A 48 17.76 1.37 5.46
CA ASP A 48 18.15 2.69 5.92
C ASP A 48 18.45 3.63 4.75
N VAL A 49 19.12 3.12 3.73
CA VAL A 49 19.47 3.87 2.54
C VAL A 49 18.23 4.27 1.75
N GLU A 50 17.27 3.36 1.57
CA GLU A 50 16.03 3.67 0.85
C GLU A 50 15.13 4.64 1.63
N CYS A 51 15.03 4.50 2.95
CA CYS A 51 14.19 5.36 3.76
C CYS A 51 14.80 6.75 4.00
N ASP A 52 16.13 6.86 4.10
CA ASP A 52 16.81 8.17 4.12
C ASP A 52 16.68 8.87 2.76
N ALA A 53 16.69 8.12 1.64
CA ALA A 53 16.43 8.67 0.30
C ALA A 53 15.00 9.23 0.17
N LEU A 54 14.00 8.58 0.77
CA LEU A 54 12.63 9.12 0.83
C LEU A 54 12.57 10.46 1.57
N VAL A 55 13.21 10.56 2.73
CA VAL A 55 13.25 11.82 3.49
C VAL A 55 13.95 12.92 2.69
N ALA A 56 15.04 12.59 1.99
CA ALA A 56 15.71 13.53 1.10
C ALA A 56 14.81 13.97 -0.08
N ALA A 57 14.06 13.04 -0.69
CA ALA A 57 13.12 13.36 -1.76
C ALA A 57 11.98 14.27 -1.29
N LEU A 58 11.43 14.04 -0.10
CA LEU A 58 10.40 14.93 0.49
C LEU A 58 10.94 16.35 0.73
N ARG A 59 12.18 16.48 1.24
CA ARG A 59 12.83 17.79 1.40
C ARG A 59 13.06 18.49 0.07
N ALA A 60 13.43 17.75 -0.97
CA ALA A 60 13.58 18.30 -2.32
C ALA A 60 12.23 18.78 -2.87
N TYR A 61 11.18 17.97 -2.73
CA TYR A 61 9.83 18.33 -3.16
C TYR A 61 9.30 19.58 -2.45
N LYS A 62 9.60 19.75 -1.15
CA LYS A 62 9.23 20.95 -0.39
C LYS A 62 9.77 22.26 -1.00
N SER A 63 10.89 22.21 -1.73
CA SER A 63 11.47 23.39 -2.38
C SER A 63 10.71 23.87 -3.64
N CYS A 64 9.65 23.16 -4.02
CA CYS A 64 8.80 23.51 -5.14
C CYS A 64 8.05 24.83 -4.92
N GLU A 65 8.26 25.80 -5.83
CA GLU A 65 7.67 27.14 -5.77
C GLU A 65 6.14 27.15 -5.91
N ASN A 66 5.56 26.07 -6.45
CA ASN A 66 4.12 25.92 -6.63
C ASN A 66 3.40 25.32 -5.42
N LEU A 67 4.12 25.01 -4.33
CA LEU A 67 3.52 24.60 -3.06
C LEU A 67 3.18 25.84 -2.24
N ASP A 68 1.95 25.89 -1.73
CA ASP A 68 1.58 26.92 -0.76
C ASP A 68 2.20 26.66 0.62
N GLU A 69 2.05 27.62 1.53
CA GLU A 69 2.66 27.54 2.86
C GLU A 69 2.08 26.39 3.70
N ASP A 70 0.81 26.03 3.49
CA ASP A 70 0.14 24.95 4.21
C ASP A 70 0.69 23.59 3.75
N ASP A 71 0.82 23.38 2.43
CA ASP A 71 1.45 22.19 1.85
C ASP A 71 2.91 22.04 2.32
N GLN A 72 3.66 23.15 2.41
CA GLN A 72 5.02 23.14 2.91
C GLN A 72 5.10 22.77 4.40
N GLN A 73 4.15 23.22 5.23
CA GLN A 73 4.06 22.85 6.65
C GLN A 73 3.66 21.38 6.82
N ASP A 74 2.74 20.87 6.00
CA ASP A 74 2.35 19.46 6.02
C ASP A 74 3.54 18.57 5.64
N LEU A 75 4.33 18.97 4.64
CA LEU A 75 5.57 18.28 4.28
C LEU A 75 6.60 18.27 5.43
N ASP A 76 6.73 19.37 6.19
CA ASP A 76 7.58 19.38 7.39
C ASP A 76 7.10 18.36 8.42
N GLY A 77 5.78 18.31 8.68
CA GLY A 77 5.18 17.33 9.56
C GLY A 77 5.44 15.88 9.10
N TRP A 78 5.37 15.62 7.80
CA TRP A 78 5.68 14.31 7.22
C TRP A 78 7.17 13.97 7.33
N ILE A 79 8.06 14.92 7.05
CA ILE A 79 9.52 14.75 7.16
C ILE A 79 9.91 14.44 8.61
N GLU A 80 9.37 15.18 9.57
CA GLU A 80 9.64 14.96 11.00
C GLU A 80 9.16 13.58 11.45
N ARG A 81 7.91 13.23 11.11
CA ARG A 81 7.32 11.93 11.47
C ARG A 81 8.10 10.78 10.83
N ALA A 82 8.36 10.85 9.52
CA ALA A 82 9.12 9.82 8.81
C ALA A 82 10.52 9.64 9.41
N THR A 83 11.22 10.73 9.74
CA THR A 83 12.54 10.66 10.38
C THR A 83 12.48 9.93 11.74
N LYS A 84 11.47 10.23 12.57
CA LYS A 84 11.26 9.58 13.87
C LYS A 84 10.91 8.10 13.70
N ASP A 85 10.01 7.78 12.78
CA ASP A 85 9.53 6.41 12.54
C ASP A 85 10.64 5.53 11.98
N PHE A 86 11.44 6.02 11.04
CA PHE A 86 12.59 5.27 10.51
C PHE A 86 13.69 5.10 11.56
N ALA A 87 13.93 6.10 12.40
CA ALA A 87 14.84 5.96 13.53
C ALA A 87 14.35 4.90 14.55
N ALA A 88 13.04 4.81 14.79
CA ALA A 88 12.45 3.77 15.63
C ALA A 88 12.53 2.39 14.97
N GLY A 89 12.22 2.29 13.67
CA GLY A 89 12.33 1.06 12.88
C GLY A 89 13.74 0.48 12.87
N ARG A 90 14.77 1.33 12.72
CA ARG A 90 16.18 0.94 12.86
C ARG A 90 16.50 0.30 14.21
N LYS A 91 15.99 0.89 15.29
CA LYS A 91 16.18 0.36 16.66
C LYS A 91 15.45 -0.96 16.89
N ALA A 92 14.29 -1.15 16.25
CA ALA A 92 13.50 -2.37 16.35
C ALA A 92 14.15 -3.59 15.68
N ARG A 93 15.12 -3.37 14.77
CA ARG A 93 15.86 -4.42 14.03
C ARG A 93 14.93 -5.49 13.45
N PRO A 94 14.02 -5.11 12.53
CA PRO A 94 13.10 -6.04 11.90
C PRO A 94 13.86 -7.20 11.24
N GLU A 95 13.22 -8.36 11.12
CA GLU A 95 13.82 -9.50 10.43
C GLU A 95 14.09 -9.18 8.94
N PRO A 96 14.96 -9.94 8.25
CA PRO A 96 15.39 -9.60 6.89
C PRO A 96 14.25 -9.38 5.88
N ASN A 97 13.17 -10.16 5.97
CA ASN A 97 11.99 -9.97 5.12
C ASN A 97 11.25 -8.66 5.44
N GLY A 98 11.16 -8.30 6.71
CA GLY A 98 10.62 -7.02 7.15
C GLY A 98 11.45 -5.84 6.66
N GLN A 99 12.78 -5.92 6.79
CA GLN A 99 13.70 -4.91 6.23
C GLN A 99 13.51 -4.73 4.74
N ARG A 100 13.43 -5.84 3.98
CA ARG A 100 13.21 -5.80 2.53
C ARG A 100 11.86 -5.18 2.16
N ALA A 101 10.80 -5.52 2.89
CA ALA A 101 9.47 -4.95 2.65
C ALA A 101 9.45 -3.43 2.89
N ILE A 102 10.09 -2.97 3.99
CA ILE A 102 10.20 -1.55 4.33
C ILE A 102 11.05 -0.81 3.29
N ALA A 103 12.20 -1.37 2.92
CA ALA A 103 13.07 -0.81 1.89
C ALA A 103 12.32 -0.63 0.56
N LEU A 104 11.54 -1.63 0.15
CA LEU A 104 10.72 -1.57 -1.08
C LEU A 104 9.64 -0.49 -1.00
N ALA A 105 9.00 -0.34 0.16
CA ALA A 105 8.02 0.71 0.39
C ALA A 105 8.67 2.10 0.29
N CYS A 106 9.81 2.30 0.94
CA CYS A 106 10.58 3.55 0.89
C CYS A 106 11.03 3.89 -0.55
N LEU A 107 11.51 2.90 -1.31
CA LEU A 107 11.88 3.08 -2.72
C LEU A 107 10.69 3.51 -3.59
N ARG A 108 9.53 2.85 -3.45
CA ARG A 108 8.32 3.20 -4.21
C ARG A 108 7.84 4.61 -3.90
N ALA A 109 7.82 4.96 -2.62
CA ALA A 109 7.47 6.31 -2.18
C ALA A 109 8.45 7.35 -2.73
N THR A 110 9.76 7.07 -2.68
CA THR A 110 10.81 7.94 -3.23
C THR A 110 10.57 8.24 -4.71
N LYS A 111 10.34 7.20 -5.52
CA LYS A 111 10.03 7.38 -6.95
C LYS A 111 8.78 8.20 -7.18
N SER A 112 7.75 8.01 -6.35
CA SER A 112 6.51 8.80 -6.45
C SER A 112 6.73 10.27 -6.15
N VAL A 113 7.52 10.59 -5.11
CA VAL A 113 7.84 11.97 -4.74
C VAL A 113 8.74 12.62 -5.79
N GLN A 114 9.71 11.88 -6.34
CA GLN A 114 10.54 12.35 -7.46
C GLN A 114 9.69 12.69 -8.69
N ALA A 115 8.76 11.83 -9.08
CA ALA A 115 7.84 12.14 -10.19
C ALA A 115 6.92 13.34 -9.89
N ALA A 116 6.57 13.60 -8.63
CA ALA A 116 5.87 14.83 -8.25
C ALA A 116 6.79 16.07 -8.37
N THR A 117 8.05 15.93 -7.95
CA THR A 117 9.09 16.97 -8.04
C THR A 117 9.37 17.35 -9.49
N GLU A 118 9.52 16.36 -10.38
CA GLU A 118 9.68 16.57 -11.82
C GLU A 118 8.50 17.34 -12.41
N ARG A 119 7.26 16.98 -12.05
CA ARG A 119 6.05 17.69 -12.50
C ARG A 119 5.98 19.11 -11.97
N CYS A 120 6.39 19.34 -10.73
CA CYS A 120 6.49 20.67 -10.15
C CYS A 120 7.46 21.54 -10.98
N HIS A 121 8.62 21.00 -11.35
CA HIS A 121 9.60 21.75 -12.15
C HIS A 121 9.21 21.90 -13.63
N ALA A 122 8.40 21.00 -14.18
CA ALA A 122 7.94 21.06 -15.56
C ALA A 122 6.88 22.15 -15.82
N GLY A 123 6.30 22.75 -14.77
CA GLY A 123 5.23 23.74 -14.86
C GLY A 123 3.85 23.11 -15.13
N PRO A 124 2.80 23.94 -15.28
CA PRO A 124 1.44 23.44 -15.45
C PRO A 124 1.31 22.62 -16.74
N PRO A 125 0.50 21.53 -16.74
CA PRO A 125 0.27 20.76 -17.94
C PRO A 125 -0.34 21.65 -19.05
N PRO A 126 -0.08 21.35 -20.33
CA PRO A 126 -0.74 22.04 -21.44
C PRO A 126 -2.25 22.01 -21.25
N LYS A 127 -2.93 23.15 -21.45
CA LYS A 127 -4.38 23.32 -21.23
C LYS A 127 -5.25 22.52 -22.19
N ASP A 128 -4.64 21.75 -23.08
CA ASP A 128 -5.28 21.16 -24.25
C ASP A 128 -5.53 19.66 -24.10
N VAL A 129 -5.26 19.05 -22.93
CA VAL A 129 -5.71 17.69 -22.64
C VAL A 129 -7.19 17.74 -22.25
N THR A 130 -8.04 17.93 -23.26
CA THR A 130 -9.44 17.54 -23.17
C THR A 130 -9.46 16.04 -22.93
N TYR A 131 -9.87 15.61 -21.73
CA TYR A 131 -10.47 14.29 -21.60
C TYR A 131 -11.72 14.33 -22.48
N GLY A 132 -11.60 13.77 -23.68
CA GLY A 132 -12.73 13.53 -24.56
C GLY A 132 -13.80 12.71 -23.83
N PRO A 133 -15.06 12.84 -24.24
CA PRO A 133 -16.24 12.37 -23.51
C PRO A 133 -16.20 10.87 -23.18
#